data_AF-A0A553NL83-F1
#
_entry.id   AF-A0A553NL83-F1
#
_cell.length_a   1.000
_cell.length_b   1.000
_cell.length_c   1.000
_cell.angle_alpha   90.00
_cell.angle_beta   90.00
_cell.angle_gamma   90.00
#
_symmetry.space_group_name_H-M   'P 1'
#
loop_
_entity.id
_entity.type
_entity.pdbx_description
1 polymer ?
#
loop_
_entity_poly.entity_id
_entity_poly.type
_entity_poly.pdbx_seq_one_letter_code
_entity_poly.pdbx_strand_id
1 'polypeptide(L)'
;MTVGSVNPARDFCSLIRQKTVPFDQACQQLTQRIEWLLGNRSTEYYTKSITCIQAFREQSISNRNAELFNSYLQSLKRSIPNRNLQDFWSLLAQDALTLISKDEVDGSTVSKSEANQFLEFEQKEDAPVAPVQDDAGDVDDLLDMM
;
A
#
# COMPACT_ATOMS: atom_id res chain seq x y z
N MET A 1 17.84 -6.91 20.58
CA MET A 1 18.40 -6.43 19.31
C MET A 1 17.31 -5.58 18.67
N THR A 2 17.56 -4.30 18.48
CA THR A 2 16.58 -3.32 18.02
C THR A 2 17.00 -2.81 16.66
N VAL A 3 16.05 -2.50 15.80
CA VAL A 3 16.29 -1.94 14.48
C VAL A 3 17.19 -0.70 14.59
N GLY A 4 18.44 -0.82 14.11
CA GLY A 4 19.47 0.21 14.25
C GLY A 4 19.17 1.50 13.48
N SER A 5 19.52 2.66 14.06
CA SER A 5 19.25 4.00 13.50
C SER A 5 19.94 4.32 12.17
N VAL A 6 20.90 3.49 11.73
CA VAL A 6 21.65 3.72 10.50
C VAL A 6 20.88 3.21 9.27
N ASN A 7 20.38 1.98 9.30
CA ASN A 7 19.67 1.39 8.16
C ASN A 7 18.52 0.45 8.60
N PRO A 8 17.37 1.00 9.01
CA PRO A 8 16.27 0.23 9.59
C PRO A 8 15.75 -0.90 8.70
N ALA A 9 15.72 -0.67 7.39
CA ALA A 9 15.38 -1.67 6.36
C ALA A 9 16.25 -2.94 6.43
N ARG A 10 17.58 -2.74 6.56
CA ARG A 10 18.56 -3.82 6.57
C ARG A 10 18.52 -4.59 7.88
N ASP A 11 18.30 -3.89 8.98
CA ASP A 11 18.13 -4.51 10.30
C ASP A 11 16.88 -5.40 10.32
N PHE A 12 15.76 -4.92 9.79
CA PHE A 12 14.53 -5.72 9.64
C PHE A 12 14.77 -6.97 8.77
N CYS A 13 15.37 -6.81 7.59
CA CYS A 13 15.73 -7.94 6.72
C CYS A 13 16.62 -8.96 7.45
N SER A 14 17.59 -8.47 8.24
CA SER A 14 18.48 -9.32 9.03
C SER A 14 17.73 -10.07 10.14
N LEU A 15 16.78 -9.42 10.83
CA LEU A 15 15.95 -10.02 11.87
C LEU A 15 15.06 -11.15 11.31
N ILE A 16 14.42 -10.92 10.16
CA ILE A 16 13.61 -11.93 9.47
C ILE A 16 14.49 -13.11 9.03
N ARG A 17 15.65 -12.82 8.43
CA ARG A 17 16.57 -13.86 7.94
C ARG A 17 17.17 -14.71 9.07
N GLN A 18 17.46 -14.08 10.20
CA GLN A 18 17.94 -14.78 11.40
C GLN A 18 16.81 -15.49 12.17
N LYS A 19 15.53 -15.26 11.80
CA LYS A 19 14.34 -15.74 12.51
C LYS A 19 14.36 -15.40 14.00
N THR A 20 14.98 -14.28 14.35
CA THR A 20 15.16 -13.85 15.74
C THR A 20 13.83 -13.45 16.38
N VAL A 21 12.91 -12.92 15.57
CA VAL A 21 11.57 -12.49 15.96
C VAL A 21 10.55 -12.94 14.91
N PRO A 22 9.28 -13.15 15.29
CA PRO A 22 8.23 -13.46 14.33
C PRO A 22 8.02 -12.30 13.34
N PHE A 23 7.66 -12.65 12.10
CA PHE A 23 7.50 -11.69 11.00
C PHE A 23 6.56 -10.54 11.39
N ASP A 24 5.42 -10.84 12.01
CA ASP A 24 4.45 -9.84 12.47
C ASP A 24 5.09 -8.81 13.42
N GLN A 25 5.84 -9.27 14.41
CA GLN A 25 6.50 -8.38 15.38
C GLN A 25 7.61 -7.56 14.75
N ALA A 26 8.35 -8.13 13.80
CA ALA A 26 9.35 -7.38 13.05
C ALA A 26 8.68 -6.30 12.18
N CYS A 27 7.53 -6.61 11.56
CA CYS A 27 6.76 -5.66 10.77
C CYS A 27 6.29 -4.51 11.65
N GLN A 28 5.71 -4.81 12.82
CA GLN A 28 5.29 -3.80 13.80
C GLN A 28 6.45 -2.88 14.22
N GLN A 29 7.64 -3.43 14.46
CA GLN A 29 8.82 -2.61 14.79
C GLN A 29 9.22 -1.70 13.62
N LEU A 30 9.20 -2.22 12.39
CA LEU A 30 9.54 -1.45 11.20
C LEU A 30 8.53 -0.34 10.93
N THR A 31 7.23 -0.63 11.02
CA THR A 31 6.16 0.33 10.79
C THR A 31 6.17 1.45 11.84
N GLN A 32 6.33 1.12 13.12
CA GLN A 32 6.54 2.12 14.17
C GLN A 32 7.76 2.99 13.91
N ARG A 33 8.86 2.40 13.43
CA ARG A 33 10.07 3.15 13.10
C ARG A 33 9.83 4.11 11.94
N ILE A 34 9.14 3.67 10.89
CA ILE A 34 8.74 4.51 9.76
C ILE A 34 7.85 5.66 10.24
N GLU A 35 6.82 5.38 11.05
CA GLU A 35 5.94 6.44 11.58
C GLU A 35 6.72 7.50 12.38
N TRP A 36 7.66 7.08 13.20
CA TRP A 36 8.54 8.00 13.93
C TRP A 36 9.40 8.84 12.98
N LEU A 37 9.95 8.23 11.92
CA LEU A 37 10.77 8.93 10.92
C LEU A 37 9.92 9.97 10.16
N LEU A 38 8.70 9.60 9.79
CA LEU A 38 7.74 10.49 9.13
C LEU A 38 7.34 11.67 10.03
N GLY A 39 7.26 11.46 11.35
CA GLY A 39 6.99 12.53 12.32
C GLY A 39 8.02 13.66 12.33
N ASN A 40 9.26 13.39 11.91
CA ASN A 40 10.34 14.39 11.85
C ASN A 40 10.26 15.29 10.59
N ARG A 41 9.44 14.92 9.58
CA ARG A 41 9.24 15.66 8.33
C ARG A 41 10.52 16.15 7.62
N SER A 42 11.62 15.40 7.73
CA SER A 42 12.87 15.75 7.06
C SER A 42 13.07 14.88 5.82
N THR A 43 13.58 15.46 4.74
CA THR A 43 13.79 14.77 3.46
C THR A 43 14.68 13.53 3.60
N GLU A 44 15.73 13.60 4.42
CA GLU A 44 16.61 12.45 4.70
C GLU A 44 15.83 11.28 5.34
N TYR A 45 14.86 11.59 6.20
CA TYR A 45 14.00 10.58 6.84
C TYR A 45 12.94 10.04 5.88
N TYR A 46 12.48 10.84 4.93
CA TYR A 46 11.61 10.38 3.85
C TYR A 46 12.31 9.34 2.98
N THR A 47 13.52 9.63 2.50
CA THR A 47 14.32 8.65 1.73
C THR A 47 14.54 7.36 2.52
N LYS A 48 14.91 7.47 3.81
CA LYS A 48 15.07 6.28 4.68
C LYS A 48 13.77 5.50 4.85
N SER A 49 12.64 6.18 4.98
CA SER A 49 11.32 5.56 5.14
C SER A 49 10.91 4.82 3.86
N ILE A 50 11.17 5.40 2.69
CA ILE A 50 10.95 4.74 1.38
C ILE A 50 11.77 3.46 1.29
N THR A 51 13.07 3.51 1.61
CA THR A 51 13.93 2.32 1.64
C THR A 51 13.43 1.24 2.61
N CYS A 52 12.84 1.63 3.74
CA CYS A 52 12.20 0.69 4.66
C CYS A 52 10.97 0.01 4.05
N ILE A 53 10.14 0.77 3.34
CA ILE A 53 8.94 0.24 2.68
C ILE A 53 9.33 -0.70 1.53
N GLN A 54 10.36 -0.37 0.75
CA GLN A 54 10.93 -1.25 -0.28
C GLN A 54 11.34 -2.60 0.33
N ALA A 55 12.17 -2.58 1.38
CA ALA A 55 12.62 -3.80 2.04
C ALA A 55 11.43 -4.56 2.66
N PHE A 56 10.43 -3.85 3.18
CA PHE A 56 9.23 -4.48 3.71
C PHE A 56 8.46 -5.23 2.62
N ARG A 57 8.35 -4.65 1.41
CA ARG A 57 7.74 -5.29 0.25
C ARG A 57 8.48 -6.57 -0.13
N GLU A 58 9.81 -6.50 -0.29
CA GLU A 58 10.63 -7.66 -0.64
C GLU A 58 10.49 -8.80 0.38
N GLN A 59 10.49 -8.47 1.67
CA GLN A 59 10.31 -9.45 2.73
C GLN A 59 8.91 -10.05 2.74
N SER A 60 7.88 -9.25 2.44
CA SER A 60 6.51 -9.71 2.34
C SER A 60 6.34 -10.68 1.16
N ILE A 61 7.01 -10.44 0.03
CA ILE A 61 7.06 -11.37 -1.10
C ILE A 61 7.79 -12.66 -0.68
N SER A 62 8.95 -12.54 -0.05
CA SER A 62 9.75 -13.69 0.38
C SER A 62 9.03 -14.60 1.39
N ASN A 63 8.24 -14.00 2.30
CA ASN A 63 7.46 -14.73 3.29
C ASN A 63 6.05 -15.10 2.79
N ARG A 64 5.73 -14.82 1.52
CA ARG A 64 4.40 -14.98 0.90
C ARG A 64 3.26 -14.36 1.72
N ASN A 65 3.55 -13.25 2.40
CA ASN A 65 2.60 -12.57 3.28
C ASN A 65 2.39 -11.13 2.82
N ALA A 66 1.54 -10.98 1.80
CA ALA A 66 1.21 -9.68 1.22
C ALA A 66 0.18 -8.89 2.04
N GLU A 67 -0.63 -9.55 2.86
CA GLU A 67 -1.70 -8.90 3.64
C GLU A 67 -1.16 -7.84 4.60
N LEU A 68 -0.08 -8.14 5.32
CA LEU A 68 0.53 -7.20 6.26
C LEU A 68 1.06 -5.95 5.56
N PHE A 69 1.71 -6.12 4.41
CA PHE A 69 2.19 -5.00 3.62
C PHE A 69 1.04 -4.16 3.07
N ASN A 70 0.04 -4.80 2.47
CA ASN A 70 -1.10 -4.12 1.86
C ASN A 70 -1.92 -3.36 2.90
N SER A 71 -2.18 -3.97 4.06
CA SER A 71 -2.88 -3.34 5.20
C SER A 71 -2.11 -2.13 5.74
N TYR A 72 -0.79 -2.26 5.87
CA TYR A 72 0.05 -1.14 6.30
C TYR A 72 0.05 -0.01 5.28
N LEU A 73 0.23 -0.29 3.99
CA LEU A 73 0.31 0.73 2.95
C LEU A 73 -1.02 1.50 2.80
N GLN A 74 -2.16 0.81 2.94
CA GLN A 74 -3.47 1.47 3.01
C GLN A 74 -3.62 2.36 4.24
N SER A 75 -3.17 1.89 5.41
CA SER A 75 -3.20 2.67 6.65
C SER A 75 -2.30 3.91 6.55
N LEU A 76 -1.12 3.75 5.96
CA LEU A 76 -0.18 4.83 5.68
C LEU A 76 -0.84 5.88 4.78
N LYS A 77 -1.45 5.46 3.66
CA LYS A 77 -2.19 6.34 2.73
C LYS A 77 -3.27 7.16 3.45
N ARG A 78 -4.07 6.55 4.34
CA ARG A 78 -5.08 7.27 5.15
C ARG A 78 -4.46 8.25 6.13
N SER A 79 -3.25 7.99 6.62
CA SER A 79 -2.56 8.87 7.57
C SER A 79 -1.82 10.03 6.90
N ILE A 80 -1.60 10.01 5.59
CA ILE A 80 -0.89 11.06 4.83
C ILE A 80 -1.56 12.44 4.90
N PRO A 81 -2.85 12.60 4.53
CA PRO A 81 -3.50 13.91 4.60
C PRO A 81 -3.58 14.43 6.04
N ASN A 82 -3.79 13.54 7.01
CA ASN A 82 -3.83 13.88 8.43
C ASN A 82 -2.49 14.45 8.95
N ARG A 83 -1.36 13.99 8.40
CA ARG A 83 -0.02 14.38 8.88
C ARG A 83 0.70 15.38 7.98
N ASN A 84 0.09 15.78 6.86
CA ASN A 84 0.70 16.55 5.77
C ASN A 84 1.97 15.88 5.22
N LEU A 85 1.86 14.60 4.86
CA LEU A 85 2.96 13.81 4.29
C LEU A 85 2.86 13.72 2.75
N GLN A 86 2.26 14.71 2.08
CA GLN A 86 2.06 14.66 0.63
C GLN A 86 3.39 14.61 -0.14
N ASP A 87 4.41 15.34 0.30
CA ASP A 87 5.75 15.29 -0.31
C ASP A 87 6.35 13.87 -0.24
N PHE A 88 6.18 13.20 0.90
CA PHE A 88 6.62 11.82 1.08
C PHE A 88 5.84 10.86 0.16
N TRP A 89 4.53 11.07 0.01
CA TRP A 89 3.71 10.27 -0.90
C TRP A 89 4.16 10.42 -2.36
N SER A 90 4.41 11.65 -2.80
CA SER A 90 4.88 11.92 -4.16
C SER A 90 6.23 11.25 -4.44
N LEU A 91 7.13 11.23 -3.45
CA LEU A 91 8.40 10.50 -3.56
C LEU A 91 8.19 8.98 -3.62
N LEU A 92 7.25 8.44 -2.84
CA LEU A 92 6.90 7.02 -2.84
C LEU A 92 6.26 6.59 -4.17
N ALA A 93 5.44 7.45 -4.77
CA ALA A 93 4.82 7.25 -6.07
C ALA A 93 5.85 7.30 -7.22
N GLN A 94 6.82 8.21 -7.15
CA GLN A 94 7.96 8.24 -8.08
C GLN A 94 8.77 6.94 -8.06
N ASP A 95 8.87 6.31 -6.90
CA ASP A 95 9.56 5.03 -6.71
C ASP A 95 8.70 3.81 -7.14
N ALA A 96 7.48 4.06 -7.65
CA ALA A 96 6.52 3.05 -8.10
C ALA A 96 6.20 1.98 -7.03
N LEU A 97 6.18 2.38 -5.75
CA LEU A 97 5.85 1.49 -4.64
C LEU A 97 4.35 1.23 -4.54
N THR A 98 3.90 0.15 -5.18
CA THR A 98 2.51 -0.32 -5.19
C THR A 98 2.24 -1.42 -4.17
N LEU A 99 0.95 -1.72 -3.97
CA LEU A 99 0.47 -2.91 -3.28
C LEU A 99 1.03 -4.18 -3.95
N ILE A 100 1.27 -5.22 -3.14
CA ILE A 100 1.69 -6.53 -3.65
C ILE A 100 0.47 -7.22 -4.24
N SER A 101 0.50 -7.50 -5.55
CA SER A 101 -0.59 -8.18 -6.23
C SER A 101 -0.56 -9.70 -6.03
N LYS A 102 -1.71 -10.35 -6.24
CA LYS A 102 -1.87 -11.81 -6.23
C LYS A 102 -1.02 -12.55 -7.26
N ASP A 103 -0.57 -11.83 -8.29
CA ASP A 103 0.35 -12.31 -9.32
C ASP A 103 1.77 -12.53 -8.76
N GLU A 104 2.16 -11.76 -7.73
CA GLU A 104 3.48 -11.86 -7.10
C GLU A 104 3.50 -12.77 -5.89
N VAL A 105 2.38 -12.82 -5.15
CA VAL A 105 2.22 -13.63 -3.94
C VAL A 105 0.84 -14.26 -3.96
N ASP A 106 0.77 -15.59 -3.99
CA ASP A 106 -0.49 -16.37 -3.95
C ASP A 106 -1.38 -16.03 -2.73
N GLY A 107 -0.78 -15.49 -1.66
CA GLY A 107 -1.48 -15.05 -0.44
C GLY A 107 -2.02 -13.62 -0.49
N SER A 108 -1.93 -12.91 -1.62
CA SER A 108 -2.48 -11.56 -1.74
C SER A 108 -3.92 -11.57 -2.23
N THR A 109 -4.78 -10.76 -1.61
CA THR A 109 -6.16 -10.51 -2.08
C THR A 109 -6.23 -9.41 -3.15
N VAL A 110 -5.14 -8.67 -3.36
CA VAL A 110 -5.10 -7.50 -4.25
C VAL A 110 -4.81 -7.92 -5.69
N SER A 111 -5.63 -7.48 -6.63
CA SER A 111 -5.39 -7.73 -8.06
C SER A 111 -4.33 -6.77 -8.63
N LYS A 112 -3.66 -7.17 -9.72
CA LYS A 112 -2.65 -6.32 -10.40
C LYS A 112 -3.21 -4.95 -10.83
N SER A 113 -4.49 -4.92 -11.20
CA SER A 113 -5.22 -3.68 -11.48
C SER A 113 -5.38 -2.79 -10.25
N GLU A 114 -5.67 -3.35 -9.07
CA GLU A 114 -5.78 -2.58 -7.83
C GLU A 114 -4.42 -2.03 -7.38
N ALA A 115 -3.35 -2.79 -7.58
CA ALA A 115 -1.99 -2.33 -7.30
C ALA A 115 -1.59 -1.14 -8.20
N ASN A 116 -1.93 -1.18 -9.49
CA ASN A 116 -1.75 -0.04 -10.40
C ASN A 116 -2.67 1.13 -10.03
N GLN A 117 -3.94 0.86 -9.74
CA GLN A 117 -4.91 1.89 -9.39
C GLN A 117 -4.55 2.62 -8.10
N PHE A 118 -3.81 1.97 -7.19
CA PHE A 118 -3.28 2.58 -5.99
C PHE A 118 -2.31 3.73 -6.27
N LEU A 119 -1.48 3.59 -7.32
CA LEU A 119 -0.63 4.66 -7.89
C LEU A 119 -1.44 5.64 -8.74
N GLU A 120 -2.42 5.16 -9.52
CA GLU A 120 -3.26 6.01 -10.39
C GLU A 120 -4.18 6.99 -9.64
N PHE A 121 -4.34 6.83 -8.31
CA PHE A 121 -4.99 7.85 -7.48
C PHE A 121 -4.28 9.23 -7.57
N GLU A 122 -3.06 9.30 -8.11
CA GLU A 122 -2.39 10.56 -8.47
C GLU A 122 -2.52 11.00 -9.94
N GLN A 123 -3.09 10.19 -10.84
CA GLN A 123 -3.13 10.54 -12.28
C GLN A 123 -4.51 10.78 -12.88
N LYS A 124 -5.62 10.21 -12.38
CA LYS A 124 -6.93 10.50 -12.98
C LYS A 124 -8.09 10.09 -12.08
N GLU A 125 -8.82 11.10 -11.62
CA GLU A 125 -10.28 11.14 -11.80
C GLU A 125 -10.58 10.69 -13.26
N ASP A 126 -11.54 9.76 -13.48
CA ASP A 126 -11.94 9.12 -14.77
C ASP A 126 -11.35 7.70 -14.95
N ALA A 127 -12.10 6.58 -14.98
CA ALA A 127 -13.41 6.34 -15.60
C ALA A 127 -14.01 4.97 -15.14
N PRO A 128 -15.08 4.49 -15.81
CA PRO A 128 -16.48 4.63 -15.45
C PRO A 128 -17.01 3.41 -14.67
N VAL A 129 -18.01 3.66 -13.82
CA VAL A 129 -18.92 2.61 -13.37
C VAL A 129 -19.70 2.05 -14.56
N ALA A 130 -19.40 0.81 -14.94
CA ALA A 130 -20.31 -0.07 -15.68
C ALA A 130 -19.96 -1.51 -15.27
N PRO A 131 -20.94 -2.40 -15.03
CA PRO A 131 -22.10 -2.56 -15.90
C PRO A 131 -23.44 -2.75 -15.16
N VAL A 132 -24.51 -2.12 -15.64
CA VAL A 132 -25.82 -2.77 -15.66
C VAL A 132 -26.38 -2.64 -17.07
N GLN A 133 -26.04 -3.63 -17.89
CA GLN A 133 -26.90 -4.04 -18.99
C GLN A 133 -28.10 -4.72 -18.33
N ASP A 134 -29.21 -4.00 -18.20
CA ASP A 134 -30.52 -4.64 -18.19
C ASP A 134 -31.10 -4.38 -19.59
N ASP A 135 -30.91 -5.39 -20.43
CA ASP A 135 -31.39 -5.44 -21.80
C ASP A 135 -32.84 -5.96 -21.77
N ALA A 136 -33.71 -5.19 -22.45
CA ALA A 136 -34.97 -5.60 -23.06
C ALA A 136 -36.21 -5.89 -22.17
N GLY A 137 -37.30 -5.18 -22.51
CA GLY A 137 -38.69 -5.68 -22.38
C GLY A 137 -39.64 -4.66 -21.76
N ASP A 138 -40.13 -3.66 -22.50
CA ASP A 138 -41.37 -3.71 -23.31
C ASP A 138 -42.58 -3.11 -22.55
N VAL A 139 -43.49 -2.50 -23.34
CA VAL A 139 -44.77 -1.83 -23.04
C VAL A 139 -44.63 -0.37 -22.55
N ASP A 140 -44.89 0.70 -23.32
CA ASP A 140 -45.94 0.93 -24.33
C ASP A 140 -47.31 0.39 -23.91
N ASP A 141 -47.75 0.71 -22.69
CA ASP A 141 -49.18 0.64 -22.31
C ASP A 141 -49.42 1.49 -21.05
N LEU A 142 -49.66 2.79 -21.22
CA LEU A 142 -50.60 3.58 -20.40
C LEU A 142 -50.70 4.99 -20.97
N LEU A 143 -51.13 5.01 -22.23
CA LEU A 143 -52.05 6.02 -22.74
C LEU A 143 -53.21 6.19 -21.74
N ASP A 144 -53.61 7.44 -21.56
CA ASP A 144 -55.03 7.82 -21.50
C ASP A 144 -55.85 7.28 -20.31
N MET A 145 -55.87 8.00 -19.18
CA MET A 145 -57.07 8.01 -18.33
C MET A 145 -57.19 9.27 -17.47
N MET A 146 -58.05 10.19 -17.95
CA MET A 146 -58.72 11.35 -17.32
C MET A 146 -57.92 12.62 -17.01
#